data_AF-A0A7D9HH23-F1
#
_entry.id   AF-A0A7D9HH23-F1
#
_cell.length_a   1.000
_cell.length_b   1.000
_cell.length_c   1.000
_cell.angle_alpha   90.00
_cell.angle_beta   90.00
_cell.angle_gamma   90.00
#
_symmetry.space_group_name_H-M   'P 1'
#
loop_
_entity.id
_entity.type
_entity.pdbx_description
1 polymer ?
#
loop_
_entity_poly.entity_id
_entity_poly.type
_entity_poly.pdbx_seq_one_letter_code
_entity_poly.pdbx_strand_id
1 'polypeptide(L)'
;MRESRDNCSLCENVLGDEERVVTGEKGAEGVNRTSFGRGDRIVVCSETVVHKKCRMNYINKKQIDLYKKAKFNKPSLPVKRSARASIGPYDSRTHCLFCGNEIVKASSSGVYSEEYSCVKTDTFVETVLSHCKQRNDDWAFTAQGRIEYFGKDLHVADSLYHRSCDIHFRTNRGIPMQYQVGFTEKIRDA
;
A
#
# COMPACT_ATOMS: atom_id res chain seq x y z
N MET A 1 -1.56 -9.51 38.85
CA MET A 1 -2.94 -9.18 38.40
C MET A 1 -2.98 -9.40 36.90
N ARG A 2 -3.85 -10.27 36.38
CA ARG A 2 -3.96 -10.54 34.93
C ARG A 2 -4.83 -9.45 34.31
N GLU A 3 -4.25 -8.61 33.46
CA GLU A 3 -5.02 -7.67 32.63
C GLU A 3 -5.85 -8.47 31.62
N SER A 4 -7.17 -8.48 31.75
CA SER A 4 -8.06 -8.95 30.68
C SER A 4 -8.00 -7.91 29.56
N ARG A 5 -7.20 -8.19 28.52
CA ARG A 5 -7.17 -7.37 27.31
C ARG A 5 -8.36 -7.77 26.46
N ASP A 6 -9.48 -7.09 26.67
CA ASP A 6 -10.67 -7.29 25.85
C ASP A 6 -10.39 -6.81 24.41
N ASN A 7 -10.79 -7.59 23.42
CA ASN A 7 -10.66 -7.24 22.00
C ASN A 7 -11.96 -6.63 21.48
N CYS A 8 -11.84 -5.66 20.57
CA CYS A 8 -12.98 -5.02 19.92
C CYS A 8 -13.62 -5.96 18.89
N SER A 9 -14.90 -6.30 19.04
CA SER A 9 -15.63 -7.21 18.14
C SER A 9 -15.84 -6.69 16.71
N LEU A 10 -15.42 -5.46 16.40
CA LEU A 10 -15.56 -4.83 15.08
C LEU A 10 -14.25 -4.76 14.29
N CYS A 11 -13.11 -4.71 14.98
CA CYS A 11 -11.79 -4.55 14.35
C CYS A 11 -10.74 -5.54 14.85
N GLU A 12 -11.12 -6.42 15.80
CA GLU A 12 -10.29 -7.48 16.39
C GLU A 12 -9.02 -7.00 17.11
N ASN A 13 -8.85 -5.67 17.26
CA ASN A 13 -7.73 -5.07 17.98
C ASN A 13 -8.05 -4.89 19.47
N VAL A 14 -6.99 -4.85 20.28
CA VAL A 14 -7.07 -4.65 21.73
C VAL A 14 -7.77 -3.31 22.06
N LEU A 15 -8.64 -3.34 23.06
CA LEU A 15 -9.30 -2.15 23.60
C LEU A 15 -8.32 -1.40 24.51
N GLY A 16 -7.90 -0.21 24.08
CA GLY A 16 -7.21 0.74 24.96
C GLY A 16 -8.22 1.43 25.90
N ASP A 17 -7.76 1.78 27.11
CA ASP A 17 -8.64 2.30 28.18
C ASP A 17 -9.35 3.62 27.81
N GLU A 18 -8.79 4.43 26.92
CA GLU A 18 -9.33 5.77 26.60
C GLU A 18 -10.36 5.79 25.45
N GLU A 19 -10.58 4.67 24.74
CA GLU A 19 -11.45 4.64 23.56
C GLU A 19 -12.55 3.56 23.58
N ARG A 20 -12.70 2.82 24.69
CA ARG A 20 -13.71 1.75 24.82
C ARG A 20 -15.10 2.28 25.14
N VAL A 21 -16.11 1.70 24.51
CA VAL A 21 -17.53 2.00 24.76
C VAL A 21 -18.29 0.70 24.86
N VAL A 22 -19.07 0.57 25.93
CA VAL A 22 -20.00 -0.55 26.12
C VAL A 22 -21.22 -0.32 25.26
N THR A 23 -21.56 -1.31 24.45
CA THR A 23 -22.67 -1.23 23.52
C THR A 23 -23.97 -1.57 24.24
N GLY A 24 -24.85 -0.58 24.49
CA GLY A 24 -26.22 -0.86 24.96
C GLY A 24 -27.08 -1.53 23.88
N GLU A 25 -28.27 -2.00 24.23
CA GLU A 25 -29.19 -2.73 23.31
C GLU A 25 -29.37 -2.05 21.95
N LYS A 26 -29.70 -0.75 21.95
CA LYS A 26 -29.84 0.05 20.71
C LYS A 26 -28.54 0.16 19.91
N GLY A 27 -27.40 0.14 20.60
CA GLY A 27 -26.09 0.17 19.95
C GLY A 27 -25.78 -1.14 19.24
N ALA A 28 -26.15 -2.27 19.85
CA ALA A 28 -25.89 -3.62 19.34
C ALA A 28 -26.80 -3.90 18.15
N GLU A 29 -28.08 -3.50 18.24
CA GLU A 29 -29.04 -3.59 17.15
C GLU A 29 -28.56 -2.82 15.91
N GLY A 30 -28.08 -1.58 16.08
CA GLY A 30 -27.56 -0.77 14.97
C GLY A 30 -26.35 -1.40 14.28
N VAL A 31 -25.45 -2.01 15.06
CA VAL A 31 -24.29 -2.75 14.54
C VAL A 31 -24.74 -3.99 13.78
N ASN A 32 -25.60 -4.84 14.35
CA ASN A 32 -26.07 -6.07 13.73
C ASN A 32 -26.85 -5.80 12.43
N ARG A 33 -27.71 -4.77 12.44
CA ARG A 33 -28.45 -4.32 11.25
C ARG A 33 -27.49 -3.88 10.15
N THR A 34 -26.42 -3.17 10.51
CA THR A 34 -25.40 -2.74 9.55
C THR A 34 -24.59 -3.94 9.03
N SER A 35 -24.27 -4.90 9.89
CA SER A 35 -23.55 -6.13 9.54
C SER A 35 -24.33 -6.95 8.53
N PHE A 36 -25.62 -7.18 8.79
CA PHE A 36 -26.54 -7.83 7.86
C PHE A 36 -26.61 -7.08 6.52
N GLY A 37 -26.73 -5.74 6.55
CA GLY A 37 -26.77 -4.91 5.34
C GLY A 37 -25.47 -4.89 4.52
N ARG A 38 -24.34 -5.28 5.12
CA ARG A 38 -23.04 -5.45 4.45
C ARG A 38 -22.80 -6.90 3.98
N GLY A 39 -23.54 -7.86 4.55
CA GLY A 39 -23.27 -9.29 4.40
C GLY A 39 -22.04 -9.74 5.20
N ASP A 40 -21.70 -8.99 6.26
CA ASP A 40 -20.70 -9.39 7.23
C ASP A 40 -21.34 -10.37 8.23
N ARG A 41 -20.54 -11.17 8.95
CA ARG A 41 -21.02 -12.15 9.95
C ARG A 41 -20.81 -11.68 11.39
N ILE A 42 -20.83 -10.37 11.62
CA ILE A 42 -20.57 -9.80 12.94
C ILE A 42 -21.88 -9.76 13.71
N VAL A 43 -21.90 -10.44 14.86
CA VAL A 43 -23.01 -10.43 15.81
C VAL A 43 -22.50 -9.85 17.11
N VAL A 44 -23.10 -8.74 17.53
CA VAL A 44 -22.79 -8.02 18.77
C VAL A 44 -24.00 -8.09 19.68
N CYS A 45 -23.78 -8.41 20.96
CA CYS A 45 -24.80 -8.38 22.00
C CYS A 45 -24.76 -7.05 22.77
N SER A 46 -25.83 -6.73 23.50
CA SER A 46 -25.75 -5.72 24.56
C SER A 46 -24.61 -6.07 25.52
N GLU A 47 -23.95 -5.06 26.06
CA GLU A 47 -22.76 -5.15 26.93
C GLU A 47 -21.44 -5.47 26.24
N THR A 48 -21.43 -5.63 24.91
CA THR A 48 -20.18 -5.83 24.17
C THR A 48 -19.34 -4.54 24.12
N VAL A 49 -18.05 -4.66 24.41
CA VAL A 49 -17.12 -3.53 24.38
C VAL A 49 -16.50 -3.39 23.00
N VAL A 50 -16.60 -2.18 22.45
CA VAL A 50 -16.02 -1.82 21.15
C VAL A 50 -15.34 -0.46 21.24
N HIS A 51 -14.41 -0.15 20.33
CA HIS A 51 -13.90 1.22 20.25
C HIS A 51 -15.01 2.17 19.80
N LYS A 52 -15.05 3.37 20.39
CA LYS A 52 -15.97 4.46 20.02
C LYS A 52 -15.93 4.73 18.51
N LYS A 53 -14.71 4.83 17.97
CA LYS A 53 -14.45 5.07 16.54
C LYS A 53 -14.93 3.92 15.66
N CYS A 54 -14.67 2.68 16.07
CA CYS A 54 -15.14 1.50 15.34
C CYS A 54 -16.66 1.48 15.24
N ARG A 55 -17.37 1.70 16.36
CA ARG A 55 -18.83 1.79 16.35
C ARG A 55 -19.33 2.89 15.42
N MET A 56 -18.80 4.12 15.57
CA MET A 56 -19.20 5.27 14.76
C MET A 56 -18.99 5.03 13.27
N ASN A 57 -17.82 4.53 12.87
CA ASN A 57 -17.48 4.30 11.47
C ASN A 57 -18.25 3.12 10.88
N TYR A 58 -18.49 2.07 11.68
CA TYR A 58 -19.19 0.89 11.23
C TYR A 58 -20.64 1.21 10.86
N ILE A 59 -21.37 1.96 11.70
CA ILE A 59 -22.77 2.30 11.46
C ILE A 59 -22.97 3.56 10.58
N ASN A 60 -21.90 4.24 10.17
CA ASN A 60 -21.99 5.48 9.39
C ASN A 60 -22.51 5.19 7.97
N LYS A 61 -23.62 5.83 7.59
CA LYS A 61 -24.24 5.70 6.26
C LYS A 61 -23.27 5.96 5.10
N LYS A 62 -22.41 6.98 5.19
CA LYS A 62 -21.40 7.26 4.15
C LYS A 62 -20.42 6.10 4.00
N GLN A 63 -19.99 5.49 5.10
CA GLN A 63 -19.08 4.34 5.08
C GLN A 63 -19.77 3.07 4.58
N ILE A 64 -21.06 2.89 4.89
CA ILE A 64 -21.89 1.82 4.35
C ILE A 64 -22.01 1.96 2.82
N ASP A 65 -22.28 3.16 2.31
CA ASP A 65 -22.42 3.41 0.88
C ASP A 65 -21.08 3.21 0.13
N LEU A 66 -19.96 3.63 0.73
CA LEU A 66 -18.62 3.36 0.21
C LEU A 66 -18.33 1.85 0.14
N TYR A 67 -18.65 1.11 1.20
CA TYR A 67 -18.48 -0.35 1.24
C TYR A 67 -19.34 -1.05 0.18
N LYS A 68 -20.61 -0.65 0.03
CA LYS A 68 -21.49 -1.21 -1.01
C LYS A 68 -20.98 -0.93 -2.42
N LYS A 69 -20.50 0.30 -2.69
CA LYS A 69 -19.88 0.66 -3.98
C LYS A 69 -18.63 -0.18 -4.26
N ALA A 70 -17.80 -0.44 -3.25
CA ALA A 70 -16.59 -1.26 -3.37
C ALA A 70 -16.89 -2.77 -3.55
N LYS A 71 -18.06 -3.25 -3.12
CA LYS A 71 -18.48 -4.65 -3.27
C LYS A 71 -19.16 -4.94 -4.61
N PHE A 72 -19.87 -3.95 -5.18
CA PHE A 72 -20.58 -4.08 -6.47
C PHE A 72 -19.73 -3.70 -7.68
N ASN A 73 -18.84 -2.72 -7.56
CA ASN A 73 -17.75 -2.60 -8.51
C ASN A 73 -16.73 -3.67 -8.09
N LYS A 74 -16.54 -4.71 -8.90
CA LYS A 74 -15.25 -5.41 -8.92
C LYS A 74 -14.34 -4.63 -9.88
N PRO A 75 -13.60 -3.59 -9.44
CA PRO A 75 -12.33 -3.35 -10.10
C PRO A 75 -11.47 -4.58 -9.76
N SER A 76 -10.78 -5.13 -10.74
CA SER A 76 -9.57 -5.93 -10.47
C SER A 76 -8.75 -5.17 -9.43
N LEU A 77 -8.65 -5.73 -8.21
CA LEU A 77 -7.96 -5.06 -7.11
C LEU A 77 -6.53 -4.75 -7.57
N PRO A 78 -6.04 -3.50 -7.49
CA PRO A 78 -4.63 -3.31 -7.31
C PRO A 78 -4.31 -3.92 -5.94
N VAL A 79 -3.48 -4.96 -5.97
CA VAL A 79 -2.88 -5.59 -4.79
C VAL A 79 -2.51 -4.49 -3.79
N LYS A 80 -2.97 -4.62 -2.54
CA LYS A 80 -2.60 -3.73 -1.43
C LYS A 80 -1.08 -3.75 -1.32
N ARG A 81 -0.41 -2.80 -1.97
CA ARG A 81 1.03 -2.62 -1.84
C ARG A 81 1.31 -2.00 -0.48
N SER A 82 2.23 -2.66 0.22
CA SER A 82 2.78 -2.29 1.51
C SER A 82 3.05 -0.79 1.62
N ALA A 83 2.63 -0.22 2.75
CA ALA A 83 2.87 1.17 3.07
C ALA A 83 4.36 1.39 3.37
N ARG A 84 5.06 2.06 2.45
CA ARG A 84 5.92 3.25 2.68
C ARG A 84 6.63 3.66 1.38
N ALA A 85 6.40 4.92 0.98
CA ALA A 85 7.00 5.68 -0.13
C ALA A 85 6.54 5.39 -1.58
N SER A 86 5.32 5.83 -1.92
CA SER A 86 5.13 6.64 -3.14
C SER A 86 3.92 7.54 -2.92
N ILE A 87 4.18 8.82 -2.67
CA ILE A 87 3.15 9.86 -2.54
C ILE A 87 2.58 10.07 -3.94
N GLY A 88 1.39 9.55 -4.21
CA GLY A 88 0.65 9.80 -5.45
C GLY A 88 0.85 8.79 -6.59
N PRO A 89 0.17 9.00 -7.73
CA PRO A 89 0.33 8.18 -8.93
C PRO A 89 1.75 8.29 -9.49
N TYR A 90 2.29 7.20 -10.03
CA TYR A 90 3.59 7.21 -10.70
C TYR A 90 3.56 8.18 -11.89
N ASP A 91 4.51 9.10 -11.95
CA ASP A 91 4.73 10.02 -13.07
C ASP A 91 6.14 9.81 -13.61
N SER A 92 6.23 9.38 -14.87
CA SER A 92 7.49 9.04 -15.55
C SER A 92 8.48 10.21 -15.61
N ARG A 93 7.98 11.46 -15.58
CA ARG A 93 8.78 12.69 -15.71
C ARG A 93 9.45 13.13 -14.42
N THR A 94 8.99 12.60 -13.29
CA THR A 94 9.40 13.04 -11.96
C THR A 94 9.85 11.86 -11.10
N HIS A 95 9.33 10.65 -11.34
CA HIS A 95 9.64 9.46 -10.56
C HIS A 95 10.59 8.52 -11.28
N CYS A 96 11.51 7.94 -10.53
CA CYS A 96 12.43 6.92 -11.02
C CYS A 96 11.67 5.66 -11.45
N LEU A 97 11.97 5.17 -12.65
CA LEU A 97 11.42 3.94 -13.24
C LEU A 97 11.54 2.72 -12.33
N PHE A 98 12.63 2.61 -11.57
CA PHE A 98 12.92 1.43 -10.76
C PHE A 98 12.36 1.54 -9.33
N CYS A 99 12.75 2.57 -8.57
CA CYS A 99 12.29 2.68 -7.17
C CYS A 99 10.91 3.34 -7.05
N GLY A 100 10.52 4.20 -8.00
CA GLY A 100 9.27 4.95 -7.93
C GLY A 100 9.32 6.16 -7.00
N ASN A 101 10.49 6.51 -6.47
CA ASN A 101 10.68 7.74 -5.72
C ASN A 101 10.88 8.92 -6.68
N GLU A 102 10.46 10.10 -6.24
CA GLU A 102 10.68 11.35 -6.95
C GLU A 102 12.19 11.66 -7.07
N ILE A 103 12.61 12.11 -8.24
CA ILE A 103 13.97 12.54 -8.53
C ILE A 103 14.08 14.02 -8.14
N VAL A 104 14.84 14.27 -7.07
CA VAL A 104 15.15 15.63 -6.63
C VAL A 104 16.21 16.21 -7.56
N LYS A 105 15.79 17.08 -8.47
CA LYS A 105 16.70 17.90 -9.28
C LYS A 105 17.37 18.89 -8.33
N ALA A 106 18.66 18.71 -8.07
CA ALA A 106 19.43 19.44 -7.06
C ALA A 106 18.97 20.91 -6.89
N SER A 107 18.23 21.17 -5.82
CA SER A 107 18.08 22.51 -5.27
C SER A 107 19.29 22.80 -4.39
N SER A 108 19.69 24.06 -4.34
CA SER A 108 20.87 24.65 -3.69
C SER A 108 21.09 24.34 -2.19
N SER A 109 20.30 23.44 -1.60
CA SER A 109 20.39 22.96 -0.23
C SER A 109 21.14 21.63 -0.19
N GLY A 110 22.48 21.70 -0.10
CA GLY A 110 23.52 20.73 0.34
C GLY A 110 23.26 19.24 0.60
N VAL A 111 22.14 18.66 0.19
CA VAL A 111 21.78 17.26 0.32
C VAL A 111 22.27 16.55 -0.94
N TYR A 112 23.01 15.47 -0.75
CA TYR A 112 23.59 14.64 -1.81
C TYR A 112 22.51 14.28 -2.85
N SER A 113 22.53 14.91 -4.03
CA SER A 113 21.57 14.58 -5.09
C SER A 113 22.04 13.30 -5.79
N GLU A 114 21.25 12.23 -5.73
CA GLU A 114 21.52 11.04 -6.53
C GLU A 114 21.52 11.39 -8.03
N GLU A 115 22.55 10.94 -8.75
CA GLU A 115 22.60 11.11 -10.19
C GLU A 115 21.45 10.38 -10.88
N TYR A 116 20.76 11.08 -11.77
CA TYR A 116 19.66 10.52 -12.57
C TYR A 116 19.97 10.59 -14.07
N SER A 117 19.19 9.87 -14.87
CA SER A 117 19.26 9.88 -16.33
C SER A 117 17.88 9.62 -16.94
N CYS A 118 17.71 10.04 -18.19
CA CYS A 118 16.51 9.76 -18.97
C CYS A 118 16.68 8.50 -19.82
N VAL A 119 15.57 7.80 -20.07
CA VAL A 119 15.51 6.71 -21.05
C VAL A 119 15.56 7.33 -22.44
N LYS A 120 16.53 6.89 -23.25
CA LYS A 120 16.76 7.46 -24.59
C LYS A 120 16.49 6.49 -25.74
N THR A 121 16.46 5.19 -25.47
CA THR A 121 16.45 4.15 -26.50
C THR A 121 15.56 2.99 -26.13
N ASP A 122 15.01 2.32 -27.14
CA ASP A 122 14.22 1.10 -26.95
C ASP A 122 15.10 -0.07 -26.53
N THR A 123 16.38 -0.07 -26.94
CA THR A 123 17.38 -1.04 -26.48
C THR A 123 17.57 -1.03 -24.97
N PHE A 124 17.43 0.13 -24.32
CA PHE A 124 17.43 0.22 -22.86
C PHE A 124 16.22 -0.53 -22.29
N VAL A 125 15.03 -0.30 -22.85
CA VAL A 125 13.78 -0.92 -22.42
C VAL A 125 13.83 -2.44 -22.58
N GLU A 126 14.30 -2.93 -23.72
CA GLU A 126 14.50 -4.36 -23.98
C GLU A 126 15.45 -5.00 -22.96
N THR A 127 16.54 -4.32 -22.64
CA THR A 127 17.51 -4.83 -21.66
C THR A 127 16.89 -4.89 -20.26
N VAL A 128 16.14 -3.87 -19.85
CA VAL A 128 15.43 -3.88 -18.56
C VAL A 128 14.40 -5.00 -18.52
N LEU A 129 13.59 -5.19 -19.57
CA LEU A 129 12.62 -6.29 -19.66
C LEU A 129 13.28 -7.67 -19.62
N SER A 130 14.46 -7.83 -20.23
CA SER A 130 15.26 -9.07 -20.12
C SER A 130 15.67 -9.34 -18.67
N HIS A 131 16.16 -8.32 -17.95
CA HIS A 131 16.46 -8.44 -16.53
C HIS A 131 15.21 -8.71 -15.69
N CYS A 132 14.05 -8.12 -16.01
CA CYS A 132 12.81 -8.43 -15.30
C CYS A 132 12.49 -9.93 -15.34
N LYS A 133 12.61 -10.54 -16.52
CA LYS A 133 12.40 -11.99 -16.72
C LYS A 133 13.42 -12.83 -15.94
N GLN A 134 14.68 -12.41 -15.90
CA GLN A 134 15.73 -13.14 -15.19
C GLN A 134 15.58 -13.06 -13.66
N ARG A 135 15.22 -11.89 -13.13
CA ARG A 135 15.07 -11.64 -11.68
C ARG A 135 13.81 -12.29 -11.12
N ASN A 136 12.69 -12.12 -11.81
CA ASN A 136 11.38 -12.65 -11.43
C ASN A 136 10.97 -12.33 -9.97
N ASP A 137 11.18 -11.08 -9.53
CA ASP A 137 10.86 -10.58 -8.19
C ASP A 137 9.92 -9.36 -8.21
N ASP A 138 9.43 -8.93 -7.05
CA ASP A 138 8.49 -7.80 -6.94
C ASP A 138 9.03 -6.49 -7.52
N TRP A 139 10.35 -6.31 -7.48
CA TRP A 139 11.00 -5.15 -8.07
C TRP A 139 10.93 -5.21 -9.60
N ALA A 140 11.23 -6.37 -10.18
CA ALA A 140 11.10 -6.65 -11.61
C ALA A 140 9.65 -6.53 -12.09
N PHE A 141 8.68 -7.11 -11.37
CA PHE A 141 7.26 -6.99 -11.70
C PHE A 141 6.80 -5.52 -11.71
N THR A 142 7.28 -4.72 -10.76
CA THR A 142 6.92 -3.31 -10.67
C THR A 142 7.56 -2.49 -11.80
N ALA A 143 8.85 -2.69 -12.09
CA ALA A 143 9.52 -2.02 -13.20
C ALA A 143 8.91 -2.41 -14.56
N GLN A 144 8.61 -3.69 -14.76
CA GLN A 144 7.94 -4.19 -15.97
C GLN A 144 6.55 -3.57 -16.14
N GLY A 145 5.73 -3.54 -15.09
CA GLY A 145 4.40 -2.92 -15.16
C GLY A 145 4.43 -1.44 -15.52
N ARG A 146 5.45 -0.70 -15.07
CA ARG A 146 5.67 0.70 -15.48
C ARG A 146 6.04 0.81 -16.97
N ILE A 147 6.91 -0.06 -17.47
CA ILE A 147 7.27 -0.12 -18.90
C ILE A 147 6.03 -0.39 -19.76
N GLU A 148 5.24 -1.39 -19.37
CA GLU A 148 4.05 -1.82 -20.12
C GLU A 148 2.94 -0.78 -20.12
N TYR A 149 2.78 -0.03 -19.02
CA TYR A 149 1.80 1.07 -18.94
C TYR A 149 2.00 2.12 -20.03
N PHE A 150 3.25 2.41 -20.41
CA PHE A 150 3.58 3.34 -21.48
C PHE A 150 3.75 2.67 -22.85
N GLY A 151 3.25 1.43 -23.03
CA GLY A 151 3.37 0.72 -24.30
C GLY A 151 4.80 0.38 -24.72
N LYS A 152 5.76 0.43 -23.77
CA LYS A 152 7.22 0.35 -23.97
C LYS A 152 7.88 1.61 -24.54
N ASP A 153 7.12 2.65 -24.85
CA ASP A 153 7.63 3.92 -25.39
C ASP A 153 8.14 4.87 -24.28
N LEU A 154 9.03 4.35 -23.43
CA LEU A 154 9.53 5.10 -22.26
C LEU A 154 10.33 6.36 -22.65
N HIS A 155 10.96 6.36 -23.82
CA HIS A 155 11.68 7.52 -24.33
C HIS A 155 10.73 8.66 -24.72
N VAL A 156 9.53 8.34 -25.23
CA VAL A 156 8.46 9.31 -25.53
C VAL A 156 7.82 9.84 -24.25
N ALA A 157 7.74 8.99 -23.22
CA ALA A 157 7.21 9.35 -21.90
C ALA A 157 8.20 10.14 -21.02
N ASP A 158 9.34 10.59 -21.56
CA ASP A 158 10.41 11.31 -20.85
C ASP A 158 10.84 10.59 -19.56
N SER A 159 10.86 9.26 -19.58
CA SER A 159 11.01 8.46 -18.35
C SER A 159 12.37 8.65 -17.72
N LEU A 160 12.40 8.84 -16.39
CA LEU A 160 13.62 9.06 -15.63
C LEU A 160 13.97 7.88 -14.73
N TYR A 161 15.24 7.76 -14.37
CA TYR A 161 15.73 6.79 -13.39
C TYR A 161 16.98 7.28 -12.65
N HIS A 162 17.16 6.87 -11.40
CA HIS A 162 18.44 7.02 -10.70
C HIS A 162 19.47 6.06 -11.30
N ARG A 163 20.68 6.54 -11.58
CA ARG A 163 21.77 5.69 -12.10
C ARG A 163 22.11 4.55 -11.16
N SER A 164 22.11 4.83 -9.84
CA SER A 164 22.29 3.83 -8.79
C SER A 164 21.24 2.72 -8.89
N CYS A 165 19.97 3.08 -9.09
CA CYS A 165 18.88 2.11 -9.23
C CYS A 165 19.05 1.21 -10.46
N ASP A 166 19.46 1.74 -11.61
CA ASP A 166 19.72 0.95 -12.81
C ASP A 166 20.84 -0.08 -12.58
N ILE A 167 21.96 0.36 -12.00
CA ILE A 167 23.10 -0.51 -11.67
C ILE A 167 22.66 -1.62 -10.71
N HIS A 168 21.98 -1.27 -9.62
CA HIS A 168 21.49 -2.22 -8.62
C HIS A 168 20.50 -3.22 -9.22
N PHE A 169 19.58 -2.74 -10.06
CA PHE A 169 18.59 -3.57 -10.73
C PHE A 169 19.25 -4.62 -11.64
N ARG A 170 20.22 -4.20 -12.48
CA ARG A 170 20.94 -5.09 -13.41
C ARG A 170 21.87 -6.07 -12.71
N THR A 171 22.51 -5.66 -11.61
CA THR A 171 23.49 -6.48 -10.88
C THR A 171 22.87 -7.39 -9.82
N ASN A 172 21.55 -7.29 -9.60
CA ASN A 172 20.86 -7.99 -8.54
C ASN A 172 21.36 -7.73 -7.13
N ARG A 173 21.68 -6.45 -6.87
CA ARG A 173 22.12 -5.95 -5.57
C ARG A 173 21.20 -4.81 -5.14
N GLY A 174 21.26 -4.45 -3.85
CA GLY A 174 20.63 -3.22 -3.37
C GLY A 174 19.13 -3.13 -3.64
N ILE A 175 18.40 -4.26 -3.53
CA ILE A 175 16.95 -4.29 -3.71
C ILE A 175 16.32 -3.28 -2.74
N PRO A 176 15.57 -2.28 -3.22
CA PRO A 176 14.94 -1.30 -2.35
C PRO A 176 14.08 -1.98 -1.29
N MET A 177 14.10 -1.48 -0.05
CA MET A 177 13.43 -2.13 1.09
C MET A 177 11.97 -2.49 0.83
N GLN A 178 11.26 -1.67 0.04
CA GLN A 178 9.87 -1.92 -0.32
C GLN A 178 9.64 -3.16 -1.21
N TYR A 179 10.69 -3.73 -1.79
CA TYR A 179 10.66 -4.94 -2.60
C TYR A 179 11.46 -6.10 -1.99
N GLN A 180 11.99 -5.94 -0.77
CA GLN A 180 12.66 -7.03 -0.07
C GLN A 180 11.62 -7.98 0.52
N VAL A 181 11.56 -9.20 -0.02
CA VAL A 181 10.72 -10.27 0.49
C VAL A 181 11.23 -10.68 1.88
N GLY A 182 10.42 -10.47 2.93
CA GLY A 182 10.68 -10.99 4.28
C GLY A 182 11.06 -9.98 5.38
N PHE A 183 11.08 -8.67 5.14
CA PHE A 183 11.35 -7.71 6.24
C PHE A 183 10.15 -7.49 7.19
N THR A 184 8.97 -8.05 6.87
CA THR A 184 7.78 -7.95 7.73
C THR A 184 7.70 -8.99 8.85
N GLU A 185 8.67 -9.91 8.98
CA GLU A 185 8.63 -10.98 10.00
C GLU A 185 9.79 -10.97 11.02
N LYS A 186 10.60 -9.92 11.12
CA LYS A 186 11.71 -9.86 12.11
C LYS A 186 11.78 -8.60 12.98
N ILE A 187 10.63 -7.98 13.26
CA ILE A 187 10.48 -7.05 14.41
C ILE A 187 9.43 -7.62 15.38
N ARG A 188 9.61 -8.89 15.73
CA ARG A 188 9.06 -9.55 16.91
C ARG A 188 10.17 -10.52 17.31
N ASP A 189 10.75 -10.30 18.47
CA ASP A 189 11.83 -11.06 19.13
C ASP A 189 13.12 -10.24 19.31
N ALA A 190 12.98 -9.19 20.13
CA ALA A 190 14.01 -8.69 21.03
C ALA A 190 13.31 -8.04 22.23
#